data_AF-A0A090RKA7-F1
#
_entry.id   AF-A0A090RKA7-F1
#
_cell.length_a   1.000
_cell.length_b   1.000
_cell.length_c   1.000
_cell.angle_alpha   90.00
_cell.angle_beta   90.00
_cell.angle_gamma   90.00
#
_symmetry.space_group_name_H-M   'P 1'
#
loop_
_entity.id
_entity.type
_entity.pdbx_description
1 polymer ?
#
loop_
_entity_poly.entity_id
_entity_poly.type
_entity_poly.pdbx_seq_one_letter_code
_entity_poly.pdbx_strand_id
1 'polypeptide(L)'
;MRSKQVARLQDPEYRAAQLERAKNKQITKQKTTSTRQKPLKTKTKATSKGLKGRAPTAAEREVMDSIGKLPCVCCLLKGRFTPLISLHHMDGRTKPYAHMMTLPLCAYHHDTPADKSTIEEYPDLIPYHARGLAGGKKAWSEQNGDGFVLLAMIYQAIGFNAPFVLPDIPNDCLPGIDLIRNTSS
;
A
#
# COMPACT_ATOMS: atom_id res chain seq x y z
N MET A 1 31.22 24.61 47.60
CA MET A 1 30.78 24.47 46.19
C MET A 1 29.93 25.66 45.70
N ARG A 2 28.90 26.13 46.42
CA ARG A 2 28.03 27.27 46.00
C ARG A 2 28.71 28.66 45.97
N SER A 3 29.65 28.95 46.88
CA SER A 3 30.32 30.26 46.97
C SER A 3 31.16 30.61 45.74
N LYS A 4 31.91 29.64 45.20
CA LYS A 4 32.72 29.80 43.97
C LYS A 4 31.87 30.04 42.73
N GLN A 5 30.68 29.43 42.67
CA GLN A 5 29.75 29.60 41.55
C GLN A 5 29.08 30.99 41.56
N VAL A 6 28.75 31.52 42.76
CA VAL A 6 28.22 32.88 42.91
C VAL A 6 29.28 33.92 42.56
N ALA A 7 30.53 33.74 43.00
CA ALA A 7 31.64 34.63 42.64
C ALA A 7 31.88 34.67 41.11
N ARG A 8 31.85 33.51 40.44
CA ARG A 8 31.96 33.45 38.97
C ARG A 8 30.81 34.14 38.24
N LEU A 9 29.60 34.12 38.80
CA LEU A 9 28.44 34.80 38.22
C LEU A 9 28.40 36.30 38.55
N GLN A 10 29.17 36.78 39.53
CA GLN A 10 29.30 38.19 39.90
C GLN A 10 30.51 38.87 39.24
N ASP A 11 31.46 38.08 38.75
CA ASP A 11 32.60 38.56 37.97
C ASP A 11 32.16 39.39 36.74
N PRO A 12 32.56 40.67 36.65
CA PRO A 12 32.20 41.54 35.54
C PRO A 12 32.67 41.04 34.18
N GLU A 13 33.86 40.44 34.11
CA GLU A 13 34.40 39.90 32.85
C GLU A 13 33.59 38.70 32.37
N TYR A 14 33.26 37.77 33.27
CA TYR A 14 32.39 36.63 32.93
C TYR A 14 31.01 37.09 32.42
N ARG A 15 30.41 38.12 33.02
CA ARG A 15 29.13 38.68 32.55
C ARG A 15 29.26 39.34 31.17
N ALA A 16 30.31 40.13 30.96
CA ALA A 16 30.58 40.78 29.67
C ALA A 16 30.78 39.73 28.56
N ALA A 17 31.54 38.66 28.82
CA ALA A 17 31.76 37.57 27.88
C ALA A 17 30.47 36.80 27.53
N GLN A 18 29.54 36.64 28.48
CA GLN A 18 28.23 36.03 28.20
C GLN A 18 27.36 36.93 27.31
N LEU A 19 27.37 38.24 27.55
CA LEU A 19 26.65 39.22 26.74
C LEU A 19 27.21 39.29 25.30
N GLU A 20 28.53 39.34 25.15
CA GLU A 20 29.24 39.26 23.86
C GLU A 20 28.86 37.98 23.10
N ARG A 21 28.84 36.83 23.78
CA ARG A 21 28.45 35.55 23.18
C ARG A 21 26.97 35.51 22.77
N ALA A 22 26.10 36.15 23.53
CA ALA A 22 24.68 36.30 23.19
C ALA A 22 24.48 37.21 21.97
N LYS A 23 25.20 38.34 21.91
CA LYS A 23 25.20 39.26 20.76
C LYS A 23 25.73 38.57 19.50
N ASN A 24 26.84 37.85 19.59
CA ASN A 24 27.40 37.10 18.44
C ASN A 24 26.44 36.03 17.93
N LYS A 25 25.69 35.35 18.80
CA LYS A 25 24.63 34.39 18.40
C LYS A 25 23.45 35.06 17.69
N GLN A 26 23.05 36.26 18.12
CA GLN A 26 21.99 37.02 17.47
C GLN A 26 22.44 37.53 16.09
N ILE A 27 23.68 38.03 15.98
CA ILE A 27 24.28 38.48 14.73
C ILE A 27 24.43 37.31 13.74
N THR A 28 24.86 36.12 14.19
CA THR A 28 24.90 34.94 13.32
C THR A 28 23.50 34.51 12.85
N LYS A 29 22.50 34.49 13.74
CA LYS A 29 21.12 34.20 13.33
C LYS A 29 20.60 35.20 12.29
N GLN A 30 20.80 36.51 12.50
CA GLN A 30 20.36 37.55 11.56
C GLN A 30 21.07 37.47 10.20
N LYS A 31 22.38 37.17 10.18
CA LYS A 31 23.14 36.91 8.94
C LYS A 31 22.67 35.65 8.21
N THR A 32 22.27 34.59 8.94
CA THR A 32 21.75 33.36 8.31
C THR A 32 20.32 33.50 7.78
N THR A 33 19.53 34.46 8.28
CA THR A 33 18.16 34.70 7.82
C THR A 33 18.08 35.64 6.61
N SER A 34 19.06 36.53 6.38
CA SER A 34 19.01 37.48 5.26
C SER A 34 19.57 36.94 3.93
N THR A 35 20.19 35.75 3.91
CA THR A 35 20.76 35.15 2.68
C THR A 35 20.25 33.75 2.37
N ARG A 36 19.29 33.21 3.12
CA ARG A 36 18.67 31.92 2.77
C ARG A 36 17.60 32.13 1.70
N GLN A 37 18.04 32.32 0.46
CA GLN A 37 17.20 31.99 -0.68
C GLN A 37 16.75 30.53 -0.49
N LYS A 38 15.44 30.27 -0.52
CA LYS A 38 14.93 28.90 -0.57
C LYS A 38 15.66 28.22 -1.73
N PRO A 39 16.32 27.06 -1.54
CA PRO A 39 16.88 26.35 -2.67
C PRO A 39 15.73 26.13 -3.65
N LEU A 40 15.88 26.66 -4.86
CA LEU A 40 14.96 26.38 -5.95
C LEU A 40 14.89 24.87 -6.02
N LYS A 41 13.69 24.28 -5.90
CA LYS A 41 13.52 22.83 -5.99
C LYS A 41 14.14 22.40 -7.31
N THR A 42 15.35 21.87 -7.28
CA THR A 42 15.92 21.16 -8.42
C THR A 42 14.93 20.07 -8.72
N LYS A 43 14.33 20.08 -9.91
CA LYS A 43 13.45 19.01 -10.37
C LYS A 43 14.29 17.74 -10.30
N THR A 44 14.16 16.98 -9.22
CA THR A 44 14.74 15.66 -9.11
C THR A 44 14.22 14.89 -10.31
N LYS A 45 15.12 14.42 -11.18
CA LYS A 45 14.75 13.54 -12.29
C LYS A 45 13.81 12.48 -11.73
N ALA A 46 12.62 12.37 -12.29
CA ALA A 46 11.64 11.39 -11.88
C ALA A 46 12.25 10.00 -12.12
N THR A 47 12.81 9.41 -11.08
CA THR A 47 13.10 7.98 -11.08
C THR A 47 11.75 7.30 -11.18
N SER A 48 11.55 6.48 -12.20
CA SER A 48 10.30 5.76 -12.49
C SER A 48 10.01 4.67 -11.45
N LYS A 49 9.97 5.03 -10.16
CA LYS A 49 9.24 4.27 -9.16
C LYS A 49 7.78 4.40 -9.57
N GLY A 50 7.16 3.27 -9.93
CA GLY A 50 5.81 3.20 -10.50
C GLY A 50 4.82 4.13 -9.81
N LEU A 51 3.82 4.61 -10.57
CA LEU A 51 2.83 5.63 -10.18
C LEU A 51 2.57 5.61 -8.67
N LYS A 52 3.18 6.56 -7.96
CA LYS A 52 3.11 6.64 -6.50
C LYS A 52 1.64 6.85 -6.13
N GLY A 53 1.00 5.80 -5.63
CA GLY A 53 -0.38 5.85 -5.14
C GLY A 53 -0.50 6.74 -3.91
N ARG A 54 -1.74 7.04 -3.50
CA ARG A 54 -1.96 7.66 -2.20
C ARG A 54 -1.70 6.65 -1.08
N ALA A 55 -1.52 7.15 0.14
CA ALA A 55 -1.52 6.27 1.29
C ALA A 55 -2.96 5.79 1.58
N PRO A 56 -3.16 4.52 1.96
CA PRO A 56 -4.46 4.06 2.42
C PRO A 56 -4.83 4.72 3.75
N THR A 57 -6.13 4.95 3.95
CA THR A 57 -6.66 5.38 5.25
C THR A 57 -6.66 4.21 6.24
N ALA A 58 -6.96 4.48 7.52
CA ALA A 58 -7.09 3.42 8.53
C ALA A 58 -8.20 2.41 8.18
N ALA A 59 -9.37 2.88 7.75
CA ALA A 59 -10.47 2.00 7.35
C ALA A 59 -10.11 1.15 6.12
N GLU A 60 -9.38 1.70 5.15
CA GLU A 60 -8.94 0.91 4.00
C GLU A 60 -7.88 -0.11 4.39
N ARG A 61 -7.01 0.22 5.35
CA ARG A 61 -6.01 -0.70 5.87
C ARG A 61 -6.67 -1.91 6.52
N GLU A 62 -7.69 -1.70 7.34
CA GLU A 62 -8.43 -2.78 8.01
C GLU A 62 -9.06 -3.77 7.01
N VAL A 63 -9.67 -3.25 5.95
CA VAL A 63 -10.19 -4.07 4.85
C VAL A 63 -9.05 -4.80 4.14
N MET A 64 -7.98 -4.11 3.77
CA MET A 64 -6.82 -4.72 3.12
C MET A 64 -6.20 -5.84 3.96
N ASP A 65 -6.08 -5.64 5.27
CA ASP A 65 -5.52 -6.63 6.20
C ASP A 65 -6.46 -7.84 6.33
N SER A 66 -7.77 -7.64 6.26
CA SER A 66 -8.76 -8.73 6.26
C SER A 66 -8.72 -9.54 4.96
N ILE A 67 -8.64 -8.86 3.80
CA ILE A 67 -8.47 -9.51 2.50
C ILE A 67 -7.11 -10.22 2.42
N GLY A 68 -6.06 -9.63 2.98
CA GLY A 68 -4.70 -10.15 2.93
C GLY A 68 -4.47 -11.43 3.75
N LYS A 69 -5.41 -11.82 4.62
CA LYS A 69 -5.41 -13.10 5.33
C LYS A 69 -5.93 -14.26 4.48
N LEU A 70 -6.64 -13.95 3.39
CA LEU A 70 -7.19 -14.97 2.49
C LEU A 70 -6.08 -15.55 1.60
N PRO A 71 -6.18 -16.84 1.21
CA PRO A 71 -5.36 -17.37 0.14
C PRO A 71 -5.76 -16.75 -1.22
N CYS A 72 -5.08 -17.16 -2.28
CA CYS A 72 -5.45 -16.72 -3.62
C CYS A 72 -6.89 -17.10 -3.93
N VAL A 73 -7.75 -16.10 -4.15
CA VAL A 73 -9.19 -16.32 -4.35
C VAL A 73 -9.46 -17.21 -5.57
N CYS A 74 -8.72 -17.01 -6.66
CA CYS A 74 -8.87 -17.83 -7.87
C CYS A 74 -8.46 -19.27 -7.65
N CYS A 75 -7.32 -19.52 -7.01
CA CYS A 75 -6.91 -20.88 -6.65
C CYS A 75 -7.97 -21.55 -5.76
N LEU A 76 -8.46 -20.83 -4.75
CA LEU A 76 -9.41 -21.37 -3.79
C LEU A 76 -10.71 -21.82 -4.45
N LEU A 77 -11.26 -21.01 -5.36
CA LEU A 77 -12.48 -21.35 -6.12
C LEU A 77 -12.29 -22.53 -7.08
N LYS A 78 -11.04 -22.87 -7.41
CA LYS A 78 -10.67 -24.07 -8.17
C LYS A 78 -10.21 -25.22 -7.27
N GLY A 79 -10.44 -25.14 -5.96
CA GLY A 79 -10.12 -26.18 -4.98
C GLY A 79 -8.64 -26.24 -4.57
N ARG A 80 -7.85 -25.21 -4.85
CA ARG A 80 -6.42 -25.15 -4.53
C ARG A 80 -6.14 -24.12 -3.43
N PHE A 81 -5.41 -24.51 -2.39
CA PHE A 81 -4.99 -23.60 -1.33
C PHE A 81 -3.62 -22.98 -1.65
N THR A 82 -3.57 -21.67 -1.87
CA THR A 82 -2.32 -20.94 -2.12
C THR A 82 -2.22 -19.72 -1.21
N PRO A 83 -1.53 -19.81 -0.05
CA PRO A 83 -1.54 -18.75 0.95
C PRO A 83 -0.61 -17.58 0.62
N LEU A 84 0.40 -17.79 -0.25
CA LEU A 84 1.32 -16.74 -0.65
C LEU A 84 0.67 -15.85 -1.71
N ILE A 85 0.23 -14.67 -1.27
CA ILE A 85 -0.48 -13.71 -2.09
C ILE A 85 0.18 -12.33 -2.10
N SER A 86 -0.27 -11.52 -3.05
CA SER A 86 -0.12 -10.08 -3.05
C SER A 86 -1.47 -9.44 -3.35
N LEU A 87 -1.73 -8.28 -2.74
CA LEU A 87 -2.97 -7.54 -2.98
C LEU A 87 -2.91 -6.84 -4.33
N HIS A 88 -3.79 -7.25 -5.23
CA HIS A 88 -3.95 -6.68 -6.56
C HIS A 88 -5.01 -5.56 -6.55
N HIS A 89 -4.65 -4.35 -6.96
CA HIS A 89 -5.58 -3.21 -7.05
C HIS A 89 -6.41 -3.25 -8.33
N MET A 90 -7.73 -3.30 -8.21
CA MET A 90 -8.66 -3.37 -9.34
C MET A 90 -8.94 -2.02 -10.00
N ASP A 91 -8.94 -0.93 -9.22
CA ASP A 91 -9.26 0.42 -9.70
C ASP A 91 -8.18 1.47 -9.37
N GLY A 92 -6.93 1.09 -9.62
CA GLY A 92 -5.77 1.96 -9.39
C GLY A 92 -5.46 2.17 -7.91
N ARG A 93 -4.74 3.26 -7.58
CA ARG A 93 -4.18 3.49 -6.23
C ARG A 93 -4.40 4.92 -5.70
N THR A 94 -5.26 5.70 -6.34
CA THR A 94 -5.42 7.13 -6.04
C THR A 94 -6.86 7.54 -5.76
N LYS A 95 -7.83 6.86 -6.39
CA LYS A 95 -9.26 7.13 -6.20
C LYS A 95 -9.72 6.90 -4.75
N PRO A 96 -10.84 7.50 -4.32
CA PRO A 96 -11.52 7.08 -3.10
C PRO A 96 -11.76 5.58 -3.11
N TYR A 97 -11.53 4.92 -1.97
CA TYR A 97 -11.74 3.47 -1.78
C TYR A 97 -10.90 2.55 -2.69
N ALA A 98 -9.95 3.07 -3.47
CA ALA A 98 -9.12 2.26 -4.37
C ALA A 98 -8.39 1.11 -3.65
N HIS A 99 -8.01 1.32 -2.38
CA HIS A 99 -7.33 0.31 -1.59
C HIS A 99 -8.27 -0.74 -0.99
N MET A 100 -9.57 -0.45 -0.94
CA MET A 100 -10.64 -1.38 -0.57
C MET A 100 -11.09 -2.27 -1.74
N MET A 101 -10.72 -1.91 -2.97
CA MET A 101 -10.98 -2.67 -4.19
C MET A 101 -9.74 -3.49 -4.57
N THR A 102 -9.39 -4.46 -3.73
CA THR A 102 -8.24 -5.34 -3.95
C THR A 102 -8.60 -6.81 -3.93
N LEU A 103 -7.88 -7.63 -4.71
CA LEU A 103 -8.01 -9.08 -4.71
C LEU A 103 -6.74 -9.74 -4.14
N PRO A 104 -6.85 -10.81 -3.33
CA PRO A 104 -5.71 -11.60 -2.90
C PRO A 104 -5.34 -12.57 -4.01
N LEU A 105 -4.24 -12.31 -4.71
CA LEU A 105 -3.80 -13.12 -5.85
C LEU A 105 -2.40 -13.68 -5.61
N CYS A 106 -2.18 -14.96 -5.95
CA CYS A 106 -0.84 -15.55 -6.00
C CYS A 106 -0.03 -14.93 -7.15
N ALA A 107 1.28 -15.19 -7.19
CA ALA A 107 2.14 -14.67 -8.26
C ALA A 107 1.61 -15.00 -9.66
N TYR A 108 1.10 -16.22 -9.86
CA TYR A 108 0.59 -16.69 -11.16
C TYR A 108 -0.70 -16.02 -11.61
N HIS A 109 -1.61 -15.72 -10.68
CA HIS A 109 -2.82 -14.96 -10.98
C HIS A 109 -2.58 -13.44 -10.99
N HIS A 110 -1.47 -12.96 -10.41
CA HIS A 110 -1.18 -11.54 -10.34
C HIS A 110 -0.39 -11.04 -11.56
N ASP A 111 0.88 -11.41 -11.69
CA ASP A 111 1.78 -10.77 -12.65
C ASP A 111 2.93 -11.66 -13.17
N THR A 112 2.99 -12.92 -12.77
CA THR A 112 4.06 -13.86 -13.15
C THR A 112 3.47 -14.97 -14.01
N PRO A 113 3.90 -15.16 -15.27
CA PRO A 113 3.44 -16.28 -16.08
C PRO A 113 3.94 -17.61 -15.51
N ALA A 114 3.06 -18.61 -15.43
CA ALA A 114 3.49 -19.99 -15.20
C ALA A 114 4.17 -20.56 -16.46
N ASP A 115 4.96 -21.62 -16.29
CA ASP A 115 5.55 -22.34 -17.41
C ASP A 115 4.49 -23.10 -18.22
N LYS A 116 4.85 -23.51 -19.44
CA LYS A 116 3.92 -24.12 -20.39
C LYS A 116 3.28 -25.41 -19.85
N SER A 117 4.06 -26.28 -19.20
CA SER A 117 3.53 -27.52 -18.61
C SER A 117 2.52 -27.22 -17.50
N THR A 118 2.82 -26.25 -16.64
CA THR A 118 1.90 -25.82 -15.59
C THR A 118 0.60 -25.24 -16.16
N ILE A 119 0.66 -24.46 -17.25
CA ILE A 119 -0.54 -23.93 -17.92
C ILE A 119 -1.36 -25.04 -18.59
N GLU A 120 -0.71 -26.07 -19.14
CA GLU A 120 -1.40 -27.21 -19.74
C GLU A 120 -2.19 -28.01 -18.70
N GLU A 121 -1.64 -28.16 -17.49
CA GLU A 121 -2.31 -28.79 -16.36
C GLU A 121 -3.36 -27.87 -15.70
N TYR A 122 -3.06 -26.57 -15.58
CA TYR A 122 -3.89 -25.56 -14.93
C TYR A 122 -4.10 -24.33 -15.84
N PRO A 123 -5.04 -24.41 -16.80
CA PRO A 123 -5.25 -23.33 -17.78
C PRO A 123 -5.67 -21.98 -17.17
N ASP A 124 -6.17 -21.98 -15.93
CA ASP A 124 -6.59 -20.77 -15.23
C ASP A 124 -5.44 -19.96 -14.60
N LEU A 125 -4.24 -20.55 -14.45
CA LEU A 125 -3.04 -19.93 -13.84
C LEU A 125 -2.37 -18.89 -14.76
N ILE A 126 -3.16 -17.94 -15.25
CA ILE A 126 -2.71 -16.82 -16.07
C ILE A 126 -2.67 -15.52 -15.25
N PRO A 127 -1.71 -14.61 -15.50
CA PRO A 127 -1.59 -13.39 -14.72
C PRO A 127 -2.62 -12.33 -15.15
N TYR A 128 -3.18 -11.62 -14.18
CA TYR A 128 -4.07 -10.48 -14.44
C TYR A 128 -3.31 -9.35 -15.17
N HIS A 129 -2.11 -9.02 -14.69
CA HIS A 129 -1.20 -8.12 -15.37
C HIS A 129 -0.45 -8.87 -16.46
N ALA A 130 -0.78 -8.54 -17.72
CA ALA A 130 -0.17 -9.17 -18.87
C ALA A 130 1.37 -9.05 -18.86
N ARG A 131 2.06 -10.13 -19.23
CA ARG A 131 3.50 -10.16 -19.47
C ARG A 131 3.75 -10.68 -20.89
N GLY A 132 4.01 -9.75 -21.81
CA GLY A 132 4.04 -10.09 -23.23
C GLY A 132 2.67 -10.58 -23.69
N LEU A 133 2.61 -11.82 -24.20
CA LEU A 133 1.36 -12.47 -24.65
C LEU A 133 0.66 -13.27 -23.54
N ALA A 134 1.26 -13.39 -22.35
CA ALA A 134 0.69 -14.19 -21.26
C ALA A 134 -0.29 -13.36 -20.43
N GLY A 135 -1.52 -13.85 -20.29
CA GLY A 135 -2.56 -13.32 -19.41
C GLY A 135 -3.20 -12.02 -19.89
N GLY A 136 -3.48 -11.13 -18.94
CA GLY A 136 -4.21 -9.88 -19.16
C GLY A 136 -5.68 -9.97 -18.74
N LYS A 137 -6.23 -8.85 -18.27
CA LYS A 137 -7.58 -8.76 -17.68
C LYS A 137 -8.66 -9.52 -18.44
N LYS A 138 -8.72 -9.42 -19.77
CA LYS A 138 -9.74 -10.09 -20.59
C LYS A 138 -9.62 -11.61 -20.50
N ALA A 139 -8.47 -12.17 -20.88
CA ALA A 139 -8.24 -13.62 -20.83
C ALA A 139 -8.36 -14.15 -19.40
N TRP A 140 -7.85 -13.37 -18.42
CA TRP A 140 -7.98 -13.68 -17.01
C TRP A 140 -9.44 -13.84 -16.58
N SER A 141 -10.30 -12.88 -16.95
CA SER A 141 -11.72 -12.94 -16.58
C SER A 141 -12.49 -14.05 -17.29
N GLU A 142 -12.08 -14.44 -18.50
CA GLU A 142 -12.67 -15.59 -19.20
C GLU A 142 -12.44 -16.91 -18.43
N GLN A 143 -11.31 -17.05 -17.73
CA GLN A 143 -10.97 -18.27 -16.98
C GLN A 143 -11.38 -18.25 -15.50
N ASN A 144 -11.31 -17.05 -14.89
CA ASN A 144 -11.43 -16.86 -13.45
C ASN A 144 -12.70 -16.11 -13.01
N GLY A 145 -13.46 -15.56 -13.96
CA GLY A 145 -14.66 -14.76 -13.70
C GLY A 145 -14.37 -13.26 -13.59
N ASP A 146 -15.44 -12.48 -13.42
CA ASP A 146 -15.32 -11.03 -13.26
C ASP A 146 -14.68 -10.67 -11.91
N GLY A 147 -13.66 -9.79 -11.95
CA GLY A 147 -12.93 -9.43 -10.74
C GLY A 147 -13.73 -8.63 -9.72
N PHE A 148 -14.78 -7.90 -10.13
CA PHE A 148 -15.67 -7.22 -9.18
C PHE A 148 -16.72 -8.17 -8.58
N VAL A 149 -17.14 -9.21 -9.31
CA VAL A 149 -17.91 -10.31 -8.72
C VAL A 149 -17.08 -11.05 -7.67
N LEU A 150 -15.81 -11.34 -7.96
CA LEU A 150 -14.90 -11.93 -6.96
C LEU A 150 -14.69 -11.01 -5.75
N LEU A 151 -14.59 -9.70 -5.96
CA LEU A 151 -14.54 -8.73 -4.88
C LEU A 151 -15.82 -8.77 -4.04
N ALA A 152 -16.99 -8.86 -4.67
CA ALA A 152 -18.26 -8.95 -3.96
C ALA A 152 -18.35 -10.22 -3.09
N MET A 153 -17.93 -11.37 -3.63
CA MET A 153 -17.82 -12.62 -2.88
C MET A 153 -16.88 -12.50 -1.68
N ILE A 154 -15.73 -11.86 -1.84
CA ILE A 154 -14.79 -11.61 -0.75
C ILE A 154 -15.45 -10.78 0.34
N TYR A 155 -16.06 -9.63 0.00
CA TYR A 155 -16.72 -8.76 0.97
C TYR A 155 -17.80 -9.50 1.78
N GLN A 156 -18.62 -10.29 1.11
CA GLN A 156 -19.63 -11.11 1.77
C GLN A 156 -19.01 -12.20 2.66
N ALA A 157 -17.88 -12.79 2.27
CA ALA A 157 -17.19 -13.80 3.06
C ALA A 157 -16.51 -13.21 4.31
N ILE A 158 -15.86 -12.05 4.20
CA ILE A 158 -15.17 -11.38 5.33
C ILE A 158 -16.11 -10.56 6.21
N GLY A 159 -17.38 -10.43 5.85
CA GLY A 159 -18.40 -9.74 6.65
C GLY A 159 -18.28 -8.21 6.68
N PHE A 160 -17.64 -7.61 5.67
CA PHE A 160 -17.54 -6.15 5.55
C PHE A 160 -18.64 -5.58 4.66
N ASN A 161 -19.12 -4.38 4.99
CA ASN A 161 -20.00 -3.60 4.13
C ASN A 161 -19.17 -2.67 3.23
N ALA A 162 -19.28 -2.83 1.91
CA ALA A 162 -18.57 -1.97 0.97
C ALA A 162 -19.14 -0.54 0.97
N PRO A 163 -18.29 0.51 1.04
CA PRO A 163 -18.75 1.90 0.90
C PRO A 163 -18.97 2.31 -0.57
N PHE A 164 -19.10 1.34 -1.47
CA PHE A 164 -19.28 1.50 -2.90
C PHE A 164 -20.19 0.39 -3.43
N VAL A 165 -20.74 0.59 -4.63
CA VAL A 165 -21.62 -0.40 -5.27
C VAL A 165 -20.79 -1.56 -5.80
N LEU A 166 -21.12 -2.75 -5.35
CA LEU A 166 -20.63 -4.02 -5.88
C LEU A 166 -21.69 -4.65 -6.79
N PRO A 167 -21.28 -5.43 -7.81
CA PRO A 167 -22.23 -6.16 -8.63
C PRO A 167 -22.93 -7.25 -7.82
N ASP A 168 -24.11 -7.67 -8.28
CA ASP A 168 -24.79 -8.85 -7.75
C ASP A 168 -23.92 -10.09 -7.98
N ILE A 169 -23.93 -11.00 -7.00
CA ILE A 169 -23.19 -12.26 -7.10
C ILE A 169 -24.10 -13.28 -7.81
N PRO A 170 -23.67 -13.84 -8.95
CA PRO A 170 -24.41 -14.89 -9.63
C PRO A 170 -24.65 -16.11 -8.73
N ASN A 171 -25.80 -16.78 -8.88
CA ASN A 171 -26.19 -17.91 -8.02
C ASN A 171 -25.17 -19.07 -8.04
N ASP A 172 -24.55 -19.32 -9.20
CA ASP A 172 -23.50 -20.31 -9.39
C ASP A 172 -22.19 -19.95 -8.66
N CYS A 173 -22.01 -18.69 -8.27
CA CYS A 173 -20.86 -18.23 -7.49
C CYS A 173 -21.09 -18.34 -5.97
N LEU A 174 -22.32 -18.51 -5.49
CA LEU A 174 -22.64 -18.56 -4.06
C LEU A 174 -21.88 -19.64 -3.26
N PRO A 175 -21.72 -20.88 -3.77
CA PRO A 175 -20.93 -21.90 -3.05
C PRO A 175 -19.47 -21.48 -2.81
N GLY A 176 -18.93 -20.62 -3.68
CA GLY A 176 -17.58 -20.09 -3.55
C GLY A 176 -17.39 -19.17 -2.34
N ILE A 177 -18.47 -18.53 -1.87
CA ILE A 177 -18.42 -17.65 -0.69
C ILE A 177 -18.10 -18.46 0.57
N ASP A 178 -18.69 -19.65 0.71
CA ASP A 178 -18.44 -20.52 1.86
C ASP A 178 -17.01 -21.04 1.88
N LEU A 179 -16.43 -21.33 0.71
CA LEU A 179 -15.00 -21.67 0.59
C LEU A 179 -14.11 -20.53 1.11
N ILE A 180 -14.39 -19.29 0.71
CA ILE A 180 -13.62 -18.11 1.17
C ILE A 180 -13.78 -17.93 2.68
N ARG A 181 -15.02 -18.00 3.20
CA ARG A 181 -15.32 -17.84 4.63
C ARG A 181 -14.55 -18.85 5.49
N ASN A 182 -14.49 -20.11 5.06
CA ASN A 182 -13.84 -21.18 5.81
C ASN A 182 -12.31 -21.08 5.90
N THR A 183 -11.69 -20.15 5.16
CA THR A 183 -10.24 -19.89 5.25
C THR A 183 -9.87 -18.72 6.17
N SER A 184 -10.87 -17.99 6.68
CA SER A 184 -10.67 -16.73 7.42
C SER A 184 -10.53 -16.92 8.95
N SER A 185 -10.26 -18.15 9.41
CA SER A 185 -10.18 -18.51 10.85
C SER A 185 -8.84 -18.19 11.47
#